data_AF-A0A967F7Y6-F1
#
_entry.id   AF-A0A967F7Y6-F1
#
_cell.length_a   1.000
_cell.length_b   1.000
_cell.length_c   1.000
_cell.angle_alpha   90.00
_cell.angle_beta   90.00
_cell.angle_gamma   90.00
#
_symmetry.space_group_name_H-M   'P 1'
#
loop_
_entity.id
_entity.type
_entity.pdbx_description
1 polymer ?
#
loop_
_entity_poly.entity_id
_entity_poly.type
_entity_poly.pdbx_seq_one_letter_code
_entity_poly.pdbx_strand_id
1 'polypeptide(L)'
;MSNTDSVPVFSGPKPVIRHIDSSQPWTWLAKGFADLKAAPGVGLAYGLLAAVSSFVLSMGIWAADLFFYLILPLMAGFMLIGPMLAVGLYETSRRLQAGESAGLGDSIAAYKRNTSQIAGMGLVLMLFLLAWIRIATLLFAL
;
A
#
# COMPACT_ATOMS: atom_id res chain seq x y z
N MET A 1 -9.34 46.23 -25.62
CA MET A 1 -9.04 45.01 -26.40
C MET A 1 -8.09 44.16 -25.56
N SER A 2 -8.60 43.11 -24.90
CA SER A 2 -7.80 42.26 -24.01
C SER A 2 -7.15 41.15 -24.83
N ASN A 3 -5.82 41.14 -24.91
CA ASN A 3 -5.04 40.04 -25.50
C ASN A 3 -5.15 38.82 -24.59
N THR A 4 -5.73 37.74 -25.10
CA THR A 4 -5.75 36.43 -24.45
C THR A 4 -4.58 35.61 -25.00
N ASP A 5 -3.36 35.91 -24.54
CA ASP A 5 -2.20 35.09 -24.83
C ASP A 5 -2.35 33.74 -24.11
N SER A 6 -2.76 32.72 -24.86
CA SER A 6 -2.94 31.37 -24.34
C SER A 6 -1.57 30.76 -24.02
N VAL A 7 -1.26 30.70 -22.72
CA VAL A 7 -0.04 30.03 -22.23
C VAL A 7 -0.10 28.55 -22.63
N PRO A 8 0.91 28.03 -23.36
CA PRO A 8 0.90 26.62 -23.75
C PRO A 8 1.06 25.73 -22.51
N VAL A 9 0.01 24.96 -22.21
CA VAL A 9 -0.08 24.01 -21.06
C VAL A 9 0.95 22.88 -21.16
N PHE A 10 1.50 22.61 -22.35
CA PHE A 10 2.52 21.59 -22.57
C PHE A 10 3.72 22.18 -23.31
N SER A 11 4.87 22.24 -22.64
CA SER A 11 6.16 22.67 -23.24
C SER A 11 6.94 21.51 -23.90
N GLY A 12 6.36 20.32 -23.99
CA GLY A 12 7.01 19.10 -24.53
C GLY A 12 6.04 18.22 -25.34
N PRO A 13 6.51 17.05 -25.83
CA PRO A 13 5.69 16.11 -26.61
C PRO A 13 4.39 15.78 -25.87
N LYS A 14 3.25 15.89 -26.57
CA LYS A 14 1.93 15.58 -25.98
C LYS A 14 1.92 14.13 -25.45
N PRO A 15 1.44 13.87 -24.23
CA PRO A 15 1.30 12.51 -23.72
C PRO A 15 0.41 11.70 -24.66
N VAL A 16 0.93 10.59 -25.19
CA VAL A 16 0.14 9.67 -26.01
C VAL A 16 -0.71 8.83 -25.06
N ILE A 17 -2.03 8.99 -25.14
CA ILE A 17 -2.98 8.15 -24.40
C ILE A 17 -2.88 6.73 -24.95
N ARG A 18 -2.47 5.78 -24.11
CA ARG A 18 -2.52 4.35 -24.46
C ARG A 18 -3.95 3.87 -24.27
N HIS A 19 -4.57 3.36 -25.33
CA HIS A 19 -5.84 2.67 -25.21
C HIS A 19 -5.60 1.29 -24.59
N ILE A 20 -6.31 1.02 -23.50
CA ILE A 20 -6.20 -0.20 -22.70
C ILE A 20 -7.52 -0.94 -22.85
N ASP A 21 -7.46 -2.20 -23.25
CA ASP A 21 -8.65 -3.06 -23.37
C ASP A 21 -9.25 -3.37 -21.99
N SER A 22 -10.58 -3.59 -21.91
CA SER A 22 -11.28 -3.88 -20.65
C SER A 22 -10.84 -5.20 -20.01
N SER A 23 -10.20 -6.11 -20.76
CA SER A 23 -9.64 -7.36 -20.25
C SER A 23 -8.28 -7.22 -19.55
N GLN A 24 -7.66 -6.05 -19.61
CA GLN A 24 -6.30 -5.82 -19.08
C GLN A 24 -6.15 -6.04 -17.56
N PRO A 25 -7.15 -5.74 -16.70
CA PRO A 25 -7.07 -6.08 -15.28
C PRO A 25 -6.81 -7.57 -15.02
N TRP A 26 -7.41 -8.46 -15.81
CA TRP A 26 -7.19 -9.90 -15.69
C TRP A 26 -5.75 -10.29 -16.08
N THR A 27 -5.22 -9.63 -17.10
CA THR A 27 -3.82 -9.82 -17.53
C THR A 27 -2.85 -9.37 -16.45
N TRP A 28 -3.11 -8.24 -15.79
CA TRP A 28 -2.27 -7.72 -14.70
C TRP A 28 -2.32 -8.63 -13.47
N LEU A 29 -3.49 -9.14 -13.12
CA LEU A 29 -3.65 -10.12 -12.03
C LEU A 29 -2.87 -11.41 -12.33
N ALA A 30 -2.98 -11.94 -13.55
CA ALA A 30 -2.23 -13.13 -13.96
C ALA A 30 -0.70 -12.90 -13.89
N LYS A 31 -0.22 -11.72 -14.31
CA LYS A 31 1.19 -11.33 -14.19
C LYS A 31 1.63 -11.20 -12.74
N GLY A 32 0.83 -10.56 -11.89
CA GLY A 32 1.12 -10.48 -10.45
C GLY A 32 1.20 -11.85 -9.79
N PHE A 33 0.34 -12.79 -10.20
CA PHE A 33 0.41 -14.17 -9.72
C PHE A 33 1.64 -14.93 -10.25
N ALA A 34 2.09 -14.64 -11.47
CA ALA A 34 3.35 -15.16 -12.00
C ALA A 34 4.55 -14.62 -11.22
N ASP A 35 4.57 -13.32 -10.91
CA ASP A 35 5.61 -12.69 -10.10
C ASP A 35 5.68 -13.31 -8.69
N LEU A 36 4.52 -13.57 -8.07
CA LEU A 36 4.44 -14.25 -6.78
C LEU A 36 5.03 -15.66 -6.82
N LYS A 37 4.77 -16.41 -7.90
CA LYS A 37 5.34 -17.76 -8.10
C LYS A 37 6.84 -17.73 -8.42
N ALA A 38 7.32 -16.67 -9.08
CA ALA A 38 8.73 -16.49 -9.38
C ALA A 38 9.56 -16.09 -8.16
N ALA A 39 8.98 -15.32 -7.22
CA ALA A 39 9.63 -14.89 -5.98
C ALA A 39 8.78 -15.22 -4.74
N PRO A 40 8.53 -16.52 -4.45
CA PRO A 40 7.60 -16.92 -3.38
C PRO A 40 8.10 -16.52 -1.99
N GLY A 41 9.42 -16.48 -1.78
CA GLY A 41 10.02 -16.12 -0.49
C GLY A 41 9.67 -14.71 -0.03
N VAL A 42 9.59 -13.76 -0.97
CA VAL A 42 9.20 -12.38 -0.65
C VAL A 42 7.72 -12.30 -0.27
N GLY A 43 6.86 -12.91 -1.09
CA GLY A 43 5.41 -12.93 -0.83
C GLY A 43 5.08 -13.62 0.50
N LEU A 44 5.70 -14.77 0.78
CA LEU A 44 5.53 -15.50 2.03
C LEU A 44 6.01 -14.70 3.24
N ALA A 45 7.13 -13.98 3.13
CA ALA A 45 7.62 -13.17 4.24
C ALA A 45 6.69 -12.01 4.59
N TYR A 46 6.19 -11.27 3.60
CA TYR A 46 5.20 -10.20 3.84
C TYR A 46 3.88 -10.77 4.36
N GLY A 47 3.41 -11.89 3.82
CA GLY A 47 2.22 -12.59 4.29
C GLY A 47 2.36 -13.07 5.75
N LEU A 48 3.49 -13.67 6.09
CA LEU A 48 3.79 -14.14 7.45
C LEU A 48 3.90 -12.96 8.42
N LEU A 49 4.57 -11.87 8.04
CA LEU A 49 4.65 -10.66 8.85
C LEU A 49 3.25 -10.11 9.15
N ALA A 50 2.39 -10.00 8.13
CA ALA A 50 1.02 -9.53 8.28
C ALA A 50 0.18 -10.49 9.15
N ALA A 51 0.30 -11.80 8.95
CA ALA A 51 -0.44 -12.80 9.72
C ALA A 51 -0.01 -12.83 11.19
N VAL A 52 1.29 -12.87 11.47
CA VAL A 52 1.83 -12.89 12.84
C VAL A 52 1.48 -11.61 13.59
N SER A 53 1.66 -10.44 12.98
CA SER A 53 1.30 -9.16 13.60
C SER A 53 -0.20 -9.07 13.91
N SER A 54 -1.05 -9.45 12.96
CA SER A 54 -2.50 -9.48 13.15
C SER A 54 -2.92 -10.46 14.24
N PHE A 55 -2.30 -11.65 14.30
CA PHE A 55 -2.59 -12.66 15.30
C PHE A 55 -2.21 -12.20 16.70
N VAL A 56 -1.00 -11.65 16.86
CA VAL A 56 -0.51 -11.11 18.15
C VAL A 56 -1.41 -9.98 18.64
N LEU A 57 -1.76 -9.03 17.77
CA LEU A 57 -2.67 -7.93 18.13
C LEU A 57 -4.06 -8.44 18.53
N SER A 58 -4.62 -9.39 17.77
CA SER A 58 -5.94 -9.96 18.05
C SER A 58 -5.95 -10.71 19.38
N MET A 59 -4.92 -11.52 19.66
CA MET A 59 -4.79 -12.18 20.97
C MET A 59 -4.66 -11.18 22.11
N GLY A 60 -3.87 -10.12 21.95
CA GLY A 60 -3.70 -9.09 22.98
C GLY A 60 -5.00 -8.35 23.31
N ILE A 61 -5.79 -8.02 22.29
CA ILE A 61 -7.09 -7.37 22.46
C ILE A 61 -8.11 -8.33 23.10
N TRP A 62 -8.10 -9.60 22.71
CA TRP A 62 -8.96 -10.62 23.30
C TRP A 62 -8.65 -10.83 24.78
N ALA A 63 -7.36 -10.91 25.15
CA ALA A 63 -6.92 -11.05 26.54
C ALA A 63 -7.22 -9.82 27.41
N ALA A 64 -7.47 -8.65 26.80
CA ALA A 64 -7.80 -7.42 27.49
C ALA A 64 -9.32 -7.13 27.56
N ASP A 65 -10.18 -8.05 27.09
CA ASP A 65 -11.64 -7.88 26.96
C ASP A 65 -12.06 -6.67 26.10
N LEU A 66 -11.16 -6.17 25.25
CA LEU A 66 -11.39 -5.01 24.37
C LEU A 66 -11.90 -5.40 22.98
N PHE A 67 -12.19 -6.68 22.74
CA PHE A 67 -12.49 -7.23 21.42
C PHE A 67 -13.63 -6.51 20.69
N PHE A 68 -14.76 -6.32 21.36
CA PHE A 68 -15.94 -5.67 20.75
C PHE A 68 -15.73 -4.19 20.44
N TYR A 69 -14.76 -3.54 21.10
CA TYR A 69 -14.48 -2.12 20.94
C TYR A 69 -13.41 -1.84 19.88
N LEU A 70 -12.34 -2.64 19.88
CA LEU A 70 -11.14 -2.35 19.10
C LEU A 70 -11.08 -3.10 17.76
N ILE A 71 -11.94 -4.09 17.52
CA ILE A 71 -11.84 -4.88 16.28
C ILE A 71 -12.05 -4.04 15.01
N LEU A 72 -13.05 -3.14 15.00
CA LEU A 72 -13.32 -2.24 13.88
C LEU A 72 -12.13 -1.29 13.60
N PRO A 73 -11.60 -0.56 14.60
CA PRO A 73 -10.37 0.22 14.44
C PRO A 73 -9.17 -0.62 14.01
N LEU A 74 -9.04 -1.86 14.48
CA LEU A 74 -7.94 -2.75 14.13
C LEU A 74 -8.00 -3.19 12.66
N MET A 75 -9.19 -3.53 12.17
CA MET A 75 -9.41 -3.85 10.76
C MET A 75 -9.09 -2.64 9.87
N ALA A 76 -9.49 -1.44 10.30
CA ALA A 76 -9.13 -0.20 9.62
C ALA A 76 -7.60 0.04 9.65
N GLY A 77 -6.94 -0.18 10.79
CA GLY A 77 -5.49 -0.10 10.93
C GLY A 77 -4.74 -1.02 9.97
N PHE A 78 -5.26 -2.23 9.73
CA PHE A 78 -4.69 -3.14 8.74
C PHE A 78 -4.74 -2.56 7.32
N MET A 79 -5.83 -1.88 6.95
CA MET A 79 -5.97 -1.20 5.66
C MET A 79 -4.89 -0.13 5.45
N LEU A 80 -4.44 0.56 6.51
CA LEU A 80 -3.35 1.54 6.44
C LEU A 80 -1.98 0.91 6.18
N ILE A 81 -1.76 -0.32 6.65
CA ILE A 81 -0.48 -1.02 6.46
C ILE A 81 -0.40 -1.60 5.04
N GLY A 82 -1.53 -1.88 4.39
CA GLY A 82 -1.61 -2.43 3.04
C GLY A 82 -0.74 -1.70 1.99
N PRO A 83 -0.86 -0.36 1.84
CA PRO A 83 -0.03 0.42 0.92
C PRO A 83 1.47 0.31 1.22
N MET A 84 1.86 0.22 2.49
CA MET A 84 3.26 0.03 2.86
C MET A 84 3.76 -1.32 2.35
N LEU A 85 3.04 -2.41 2.65
CA LEU A 85 3.38 -3.76 2.17
C LEU A 85 3.47 -3.81 0.63
N ALA A 86 2.59 -3.10 -0.07
CA ALA A 86 2.58 -3.02 -1.52
C ALA A 86 3.88 -2.43 -2.10
N VAL A 87 4.56 -1.50 -1.40
CA VAL A 87 5.83 -0.92 -1.88
C VAL A 87 6.89 -2.00 -2.08
N GLY A 88 7.02 -2.94 -1.14
CA GLY A 88 7.99 -4.03 -1.23
C GLY A 88 7.66 -5.02 -2.36
N LEU A 89 6.37 -5.33 -2.53
CA LEU A 89 5.88 -6.19 -3.61
C LEU A 89 6.07 -5.52 -4.98
N TYR A 90 5.83 -4.22 -5.09
CA TYR A 90 6.03 -3.47 -6.35
C TYR A 90 7.49 -3.42 -6.76
N GLU A 91 8.42 -3.25 -5.83
CA GLU A 91 9.85 -3.35 -6.16
C GLU A 91 10.23 -4.74 -6.65
N THR A 92 9.63 -5.78 -6.06
CA THR A 92 9.83 -7.18 -6.45
C THR A 92 9.37 -7.41 -7.89
N SER A 93 8.15 -7.00 -8.24
CA SER A 93 7.65 -7.05 -9.62
C SER A 93 8.49 -6.21 -10.59
N ARG A 94 8.95 -5.01 -10.17
CA ARG A 94 9.80 -4.14 -11.00
C ARG A 94 11.12 -4.82 -11.36
N ARG A 95 11.75 -5.50 -10.40
CA ARG A 95 13.01 -6.24 -10.61
C ARG A 95 12.84 -7.47 -11.48
N LEU A 96 11.78 -8.25 -11.24
CA LEU A 96 11.44 -9.39 -12.08
C LEU A 96 11.19 -8.98 -13.53
N GLN A 97 10.50 -7.84 -13.76
CA GLN A 97 10.31 -7.29 -15.10
C GLN A 97 11.61 -6.80 -15.76
N ALA A 98 12.61 -6.40 -14.96
CA ALA A 98 13.94 -6.04 -15.44
C ALA A 98 14.85 -7.27 -15.68
N GLY A 99 14.37 -8.49 -15.40
CA GLY A 99 15.18 -9.71 -15.47
C GLY A 99 16.17 -9.88 -14.32
N GLU A 100 16.04 -9.09 -13.25
CA GLU A 100 16.88 -9.15 -12.06
C GLU A 100 16.32 -10.16 -11.04
N SER A 101 17.21 -10.74 -10.22
CA SER A 101 16.78 -11.53 -9.07
C SER A 101 16.13 -10.63 -8.02
N ALA A 102 14.95 -11.02 -7.52
CA ALA A 102 14.25 -10.30 -6.47
C ALA A 102 14.33 -11.07 -5.15
N GLY A 103 15.11 -10.54 -4.19
CA GLY A 103 15.20 -11.06 -2.83
C GLY A 103 14.49 -10.18 -1.80
N LEU A 104 14.29 -10.71 -0.60
CA LEU A 104 13.63 -10.02 0.52
C LEU A 104 14.41 -8.75 0.94
N GLY A 105 15.74 -8.81 0.90
CA GLY A 105 16.60 -7.65 1.16
C GLY A 105 16.42 -6.52 0.14
N ASP A 106 16.16 -6.87 -1.12
CA ASP A 106 15.90 -5.90 -2.19
C ASP A 106 14.54 -5.22 -2.04
N SER A 107 13.52 -6.00 -1.68
CA SER A 107 12.17 -5.49 -1.37
C SER A 107 12.20 -4.53 -0.18
N ILE A 108 13.00 -4.82 0.85
CA ILE A 108 13.20 -3.92 2.01
C ILE A 108 14.03 -2.69 1.61
N ALA A 109 15.05 -2.84 0.76
CA ALA A 109 15.84 -1.72 0.27
C ALA A 109 15.00 -0.69 -0.50
N ALA A 110 13.88 -1.10 -1.11
CA ALA A 110 12.90 -0.21 -1.73
C ALA A 110 12.46 0.93 -0.80
N TYR A 111 12.26 0.63 0.49
CA TYR A 111 11.81 1.59 1.49
C TYR A 111 12.88 2.67 1.79
N LYS A 112 14.15 2.36 1.56
CA LYS A 112 15.27 3.30 1.73
C LYS A 112 15.40 4.29 0.56
N ARG A 113 14.90 3.93 -0.62
CA ARG A 113 15.02 4.76 -1.83
C ARG A 113 14.18 6.03 -1.76
N ASN A 114 13.03 5.97 -1.07
CA ASN A 114 12.09 7.08 -0.99
C ASN A 114 11.47 7.22 0.40
N THR A 115 12.30 7.11 1.44
CA THR A 115 11.84 7.05 2.84
C THR A 115 11.02 8.26 3.25
N SER A 116 11.33 9.47 2.77
CA SER A 116 10.59 10.68 3.14
C SER A 116 9.15 10.68 2.64
N GLN A 117 8.90 10.24 1.41
CA GLN A 117 7.54 10.15 0.86
C GLN A 117 6.76 9.00 1.49
N ILE A 118 7.41 7.85 1.72
CA ILE A 118 6.81 6.72 2.42
C ILE A 118 6.45 7.11 3.85
N ALA A 119 7.34 7.83 4.55
CA ALA A 119 7.08 8.35 5.88
C ALA A 119 5.97 9.42 5.88
N GLY A 120 5.93 10.30 4.89
CA GLY A 120 4.85 11.28 4.73
C GLY A 120 3.49 10.62 4.53
N MET A 121 3.41 9.61 3.66
CA MET A 121 2.20 8.80 3.48
C MET A 121 1.82 8.08 4.78
N GLY A 122 2.79 7.45 5.45
CA GLY A 122 2.59 6.80 6.73
C GLY A 122 2.06 7.76 7.81
N LEU A 123 2.57 8.99 7.85
CA LEU A 123 2.13 10.04 8.77
C LEU A 123 0.68 10.46 8.47
N VAL A 124 0.35 10.71 7.21
CA VAL A 124 -1.03 11.07 6.80
C VAL A 124 -2.01 9.96 7.17
N LEU A 125 -1.65 8.72 6.87
CA LEU A 125 -2.46 7.54 7.23
C LEU A 125 -2.60 7.46 8.77
N MET A 126 -1.51 7.59 9.53
CA MET A 126 -1.56 7.56 10.99
C MET A 126 -2.47 8.64 11.57
N LEU A 127 -2.40 9.87 11.07
CA LEU A 127 -3.29 10.96 11.49
C LEU A 127 -4.75 10.65 11.18
N PHE A 128 -5.02 10.05 10.02
CA PHE A 128 -6.36 9.61 9.65
C PHE A 128 -6.90 8.53 10.60
N LEU A 129 -6.07 7.54 10.97
CA LEU A 129 -6.47 6.51 11.95
C LEU A 129 -6.71 7.08 13.34
N LEU A 130 -5.86 8.01 13.80
CA LEU A 130 -6.05 8.67 15.09
C LEU A 130 -7.34 9.48 15.10
N ALA A 131 -7.62 10.25 14.05
CA ALA A 131 -8.86 10.98 13.89
C ALA A 131 -10.08 10.03 13.90
N TRP A 132 -9.97 8.91 13.18
CA TRP A 132 -11.00 7.87 13.15
C TRP A 132 -11.29 7.30 14.54
N ILE A 133 -10.25 6.87 15.27
CA ILE A 133 -10.41 6.33 16.64
C ILE A 133 -11.08 7.36 17.55
N ARG A 134 -10.68 8.64 17.47
CA ARG A 134 -11.28 9.71 18.26
C ARG A 134 -12.77 9.86 17.95
N ILE A 135 -13.15 9.86 16.68
CA ILE A 135 -14.57 9.95 16.27
C ILE A 135 -15.35 8.73 16.77
N ALA A 136 -14.82 7.52 16.59
CA ALA A 136 -15.46 6.30 17.06
C ALA A 136 -15.70 6.30 18.58
N THR A 137 -14.72 6.77 19.36
CA THR A 137 -14.87 6.87 20.82
C THR A 137 -15.92 7.91 21.23
N LEU A 138 -16.03 9.03 20.52
CA LEU A 138 -17.06 10.04 20.79
C LEU A 138 -18.46 9.52 20.44
N LEU A 139 -18.60 8.79 19.33
CA LEU A 139 -19.86 8.17 18.93
C LEU A 139 -20.31 7.07 19.91
N PHE A 140 -19.37 6.33 20.49
CA PHE A 140 -19.69 5.33 21.50
C PHE A 140 -20.06 5.96 22.86
N ALA A 141 -19.47 7.12 23.18
CA ALA A 141 -19.70 7.81 24.45
C ALA A 141 -20.99 8.65 24.47
N LEU A 142 -21.61 8.90 23.31
CA LEU A 142 -22.89 9.62 23.16
C LEU A 142 -24.08 8.65 23.24
#